data_AF-A0A7V6H0X0-F1
#
_entry.id   AF-A0A7V6H0X0-F1
#
_cell.length_a   1.000
_cell.length_b   1.000
_cell.length_c   1.000
_cell.angle_alpha   90.00
_cell.angle_beta   90.00
_cell.angle_gamma   90.00
#
_symmetry.space_group_name_H-M   'P 1'
#
loop_
_entity.id
_entity.type
_entity.pdbx_description
1 polymer ?
#
loop_
_entity_poly.entity_id
_entity_poly.type
_entity_poly.pdbx_seq_one_letter_code
_entity_poly.pdbx_strand_id
1 'polypeptide(L)'
;FVIGFFFGISIIPYIFLWIAMPKAITIEQRSQMYGGEPFANYNPAAKKSARNNTGINRVFIVLRVILGIILTLVSFITLTGLVFSLVFMGKATSLAPEMVPAIEMARLFAGNLNGTLFVVGLWLTIGIPVLMILYLGLHLIFNFRSGGKLIGALALLLWLGGIGSLAYGSIATMMEFRERASVELPVIPGSFTGDTLYIRASDLNYSGDDMNITFKNILLRYDKEKDLFYDEPEIRIVEGADNLAFVVQKKSYGPTEQKARDYADKIDYYIEFNGSELVIDRAFKIPGDSGIRKQKVIVRVMVPEGVHVEVDSSLKRLTRWSIN
;
A
#
# COMPACT_ATOMS: atom_id res chain seq x y z
N PHE A 1 -8.81 -17.54 -1.39
CA PHE A 1 -7.77 -16.88 -2.21
C PHE A 1 -7.45 -17.60 -3.53
N VAL A 2 -8.02 -18.79 -3.83
CA VAL A 2 -7.65 -19.57 -5.05
C VAL A 2 -8.62 -19.38 -6.24
N ILE A 3 -9.72 -18.66 -6.09
CA ILE A 3 -10.73 -18.50 -7.17
C ILE A 3 -10.37 -17.38 -8.17
N GLY A 4 -9.39 -16.51 -7.85
CA GLY A 4 -9.01 -15.37 -8.70
C GLY A 4 -8.11 -15.70 -9.90
N PHE A 5 -7.49 -16.89 -9.95
CA PHE A 5 -6.46 -17.19 -10.95
C PHE A 5 -7.00 -17.67 -12.31
N PHE A 6 -8.27 -18.08 -12.42
CA PHE A 6 -8.80 -18.66 -13.65
C PHE A 6 -9.54 -17.68 -14.57
N PHE A 7 -9.88 -16.46 -14.11
CA PHE A 7 -10.57 -15.49 -14.96
C PHE A 7 -9.65 -14.75 -15.95
N GLY A 8 -8.34 -14.70 -15.69
CA GLY A 8 -7.37 -14.02 -16.57
C GLY A 8 -6.85 -14.87 -17.73
N ILE A 9 -6.77 -16.20 -17.54
CA ILE A 9 -6.17 -17.11 -18.53
C ILE A 9 -7.14 -17.41 -19.68
N SER A 10 -8.45 -17.27 -19.49
CA SER A 10 -9.46 -17.53 -20.54
C SER A 10 -9.52 -16.45 -21.64
N ILE A 11 -8.97 -15.25 -21.40
CA ILE A 11 -9.02 -14.15 -22.38
C ILE A 11 -7.95 -14.30 -23.46
N ILE A 12 -6.76 -14.81 -23.12
CA ILE A 12 -5.64 -14.91 -24.07
C ILE A 12 -5.93 -15.89 -25.21
N PRO A 13 -6.40 -17.13 -24.97
CA PRO A 13 -6.80 -18.05 -26.03
C PRO A 13 -7.92 -17.50 -26.90
N TYR A 14 -8.87 -16.76 -26.31
CA TYR A 14 -9.96 -16.13 -27.03
C TYR A 14 -9.48 -15.03 -27.99
N ILE A 15 -8.52 -14.20 -27.56
CA ILE A 15 -7.91 -13.17 -28.43
C ILE A 15 -7.14 -13.82 -29.59
N PHE A 16 -6.40 -14.90 -29.32
CA PHE A 16 -5.69 -15.65 -30.37
C PHE A 16 -6.66 -16.28 -31.38
N LEU A 17 -7.73 -16.93 -30.91
CA LEU A 17 -8.78 -17.49 -31.77
C LEU A 17 -9.49 -16.40 -32.59
N TRP A 18 -9.74 -15.23 -32.01
CA TRP A 18 -10.39 -14.12 -32.71
C TRP A 18 -9.52 -13.50 -33.81
N ILE A 19 -8.19 -13.49 -33.64
CA ILE A 19 -7.23 -13.04 -34.66
C ILE A 19 -7.02 -14.11 -35.74
N ALA A 20 -6.93 -15.38 -35.35
CA ALA A 20 -6.63 -16.49 -36.26
C ALA A 20 -7.85 -16.91 -37.10
N MET A 21 -9.08 -16.74 -36.62
CA MET A 21 -10.27 -17.14 -37.36
C MET A 21 -10.60 -16.15 -38.50
N PRO A 22 -10.55 -16.58 -39.77
CA PRO A 22 -10.94 -15.75 -40.89
C PRO A 22 -12.44 -15.45 -40.82
N LYS A 23 -12.84 -14.23 -41.20
CA LYS A 23 -14.27 -13.86 -41.27
C LYS A 23 -14.94 -14.65 -42.38
N ALA A 24 -15.98 -15.42 -42.05
CA ALA A 24 -16.80 -16.12 -43.05
C ALA A 24 -17.67 -15.11 -43.82
N ILE A 25 -17.27 -14.85 -45.06
CA ILE A 25 -17.93 -13.86 -45.93
C ILE A 25 -19.16 -14.49 -46.61
N THR A 26 -19.09 -15.78 -46.98
CA THR A 26 -20.18 -16.47 -47.69
C THR A 26 -21.06 -17.31 -46.75
N ILE A 27 -22.32 -17.51 -47.15
CA ILE A 27 -23.32 -18.26 -46.39
C ILE A 27 -22.93 -19.74 -46.27
N GLU A 28 -22.30 -20.26 -47.31
CA GLU A 28 -21.81 -21.64 -47.38
C GLU A 28 -20.63 -21.87 -46.43
N GLN A 29 -19.67 -20.92 -46.37
CA GLN A 29 -18.59 -20.95 -45.38
C GLN A 29 -19.12 -20.92 -43.93
N ARG A 30 -20.21 -20.17 -43.67
CA ARG A 30 -20.84 -20.17 -42.35
C ARG A 30 -21.49 -21.53 -42.04
N SER A 31 -22.20 -22.14 -42.98
CA SER A 31 -22.79 -23.48 -42.78
C SER A 31 -21.71 -24.52 -42.44
N GLN A 32 -20.59 -24.50 -43.18
CA GLN A 32 -19.48 -25.44 -42.98
C GLN A 32 -18.78 -25.27 -41.61
N MET A 33 -18.70 -24.05 -41.07
CA MET A 33 -18.10 -23.81 -39.75
C MET A 33 -19.01 -24.22 -38.56
N TYR A 34 -20.31 -24.39 -38.78
CA TYR A 34 -21.30 -24.75 -37.74
C TYR A 34 -21.82 -26.20 -37.86
N GLY A 35 -21.20 -27.05 -38.69
CA GLY A 35 -21.55 -28.47 -38.77
C GLY A 35 -22.44 -28.89 -39.95
N GLY A 36 -22.59 -28.03 -40.97
CA GLY A 36 -22.86 -28.49 -42.33
C GLY A 36 -24.29 -28.92 -42.69
N GLU A 37 -25.34 -28.40 -42.05
CA GLU A 37 -26.69 -28.60 -42.62
C GLU A 37 -26.95 -27.63 -43.79
N PRO A 38 -27.35 -28.13 -44.98
CA PRO A 38 -27.76 -27.30 -46.10
C PRO A 38 -29.04 -26.54 -45.75
N PHE A 39 -29.03 -25.22 -45.91
CA PHE A 39 -30.18 -24.33 -45.68
C PHE A 39 -31.36 -24.52 -46.68
N ALA A 40 -31.54 -25.71 -47.25
CA ALA A 40 -32.60 -26.01 -48.22
C ALA A 40 -34.02 -25.85 -47.62
N ASN A 41 -34.16 -25.94 -46.29
CA ASN A 41 -35.42 -25.73 -45.56
C ASN A 41 -35.43 -24.45 -44.70
N TYR A 42 -34.72 -23.40 -45.11
CA TYR A 42 -34.82 -22.10 -44.44
C TYR A 42 -36.11 -21.38 -44.88
N ASN A 43 -37.21 -21.60 -44.14
CA ASN A 43 -38.43 -20.82 -44.32
C ASN A 43 -38.41 -19.56 -43.41
N PRO A 44 -38.11 -18.36 -43.95
CA PRO A 44 -38.06 -17.13 -43.14
C PRO A 44 -39.43 -16.71 -42.59
N ALA A 45 -40.54 -17.25 -43.12
CA ALA A 45 -41.89 -16.95 -42.65
C ALA A 45 -42.24 -17.72 -41.36
N ALA A 46 -41.80 -18.98 -41.23
CA ALA A 46 -42.02 -19.79 -40.02
C ALA A 46 -41.28 -19.22 -38.79
N LYS A 47 -40.09 -18.64 -38.99
CA LYS A 47 -39.31 -17.98 -37.93
C LYS A 47 -39.81 -16.57 -37.59
N LYS A 48 -40.51 -15.91 -38.51
CA LYS A 48 -41.18 -14.61 -38.24
C LYS A 48 -42.41 -14.78 -37.36
N SER A 49 -43.13 -15.91 -37.47
CA SER A 49 -44.33 -16.20 -36.66
C SER A 49 -44.02 -16.56 -35.20
N ALA A 50 -42.91 -17.27 -34.93
CA ALA A 50 -42.47 -17.58 -33.57
C ALA A 50 -41.84 -16.38 -32.82
N ARG A 51 -41.70 -15.21 -33.48
CA ARG A 51 -41.11 -13.98 -32.92
C ARG A 51 -42.17 -12.95 -32.52
N ASN A 52 -43.33 -13.40 -32.04
CA ASN A 52 -44.36 -12.53 -31.47
C ASN A 52 -44.36 -12.55 -29.93
N ASN A 53 -43.17 -12.38 -29.32
CA ASN A 53 -43.03 -12.13 -27.87
C ASN A 53 -43.00 -10.62 -27.58
N THR A 54 -44.07 -9.91 -27.96
CA THR A 54 -44.17 -8.45 -27.80
C THR A 54 -44.14 -8.01 -26.32
N GLY A 55 -44.62 -8.82 -25.39
CA GLY A 55 -44.58 -8.54 -23.94
C GLY A 55 -43.20 -8.76 -23.31
N ILE A 56 -42.63 -9.96 -23.47
CA ILE A 56 -41.33 -10.34 -22.87
C ILE A 56 -40.19 -9.46 -23.38
N ASN A 57 -40.17 -9.13 -24.67
CA ASN A 57 -39.16 -8.24 -25.24
C ASN A 57 -39.26 -6.81 -24.68
N ARG A 58 -40.47 -6.32 -24.37
CA ARG A 58 -40.66 -5.00 -23.74
C ARG A 58 -40.12 -4.98 -22.31
N VAL A 59 -40.34 -6.05 -21.54
CA VAL A 59 -39.78 -6.17 -20.18
C VAL A 59 -38.25 -6.15 -20.20
N PHE A 60 -37.62 -6.91 -21.10
CA PHE A 60 -36.16 -6.88 -21.24
C PHE A 60 -35.61 -5.52 -21.66
N ILE A 61 -36.33 -4.77 -22.50
CA ILE A 61 -35.94 -3.40 -22.88
C ILE A 61 -36.00 -2.48 -21.65
N VAL A 62 -37.08 -2.54 -20.86
CA VAL A 62 -37.23 -1.73 -19.65
C VAL A 62 -36.14 -2.07 -18.62
N LEU A 63 -35.90 -3.36 -18.36
CA LEU A 63 -34.85 -3.82 -17.44
C LEU A 63 -33.46 -3.38 -17.89
N ARG A 64 -33.16 -3.50 -19.19
CA ARG A 64 -31.90 -3.03 -19.78
C ARG A 64 -31.70 -1.53 -19.54
N VAL A 65 -32.74 -0.72 -19.76
CA VAL A 65 -32.66 0.74 -19.58
C VAL A 65 -32.49 1.10 -18.11
N ILE A 66 -33.24 0.46 -17.19
CA ILE A 66 -33.11 0.68 -15.74
C ILE A 66 -31.69 0.35 -15.27
N LEU A 67 -31.14 -0.81 -15.69
CA LEU A 67 -29.76 -1.17 -15.39
C LEU A 67 -28.78 -0.14 -15.94
N GLY A 68 -29.00 0.31 -17.18
CA GLY A 68 -28.19 1.34 -17.80
C GLY A 68 -28.18 2.66 -17.01
N ILE A 69 -29.34 3.11 -16.51
CA ILE A 69 -29.46 4.31 -15.66
C ILE A 69 -28.67 4.14 -14.37
N ILE A 70 -28.82 3.00 -13.68
CA ILE A 70 -28.10 2.72 -12.42
C ILE A 70 -26.58 2.75 -12.64
N LEU A 71 -26.09 2.02 -13.66
CA LEU A 71 -24.66 1.98 -13.97
C LEU A 71 -24.13 3.37 -14.36
N THR A 72 -24.91 4.16 -15.09
CA THR A 72 -24.54 5.52 -15.49
C THR A 72 -24.42 6.43 -14.26
N LEU A 73 -25.42 6.41 -13.37
CA LEU A 73 -25.44 7.24 -12.16
C LEU A 73 -24.30 6.89 -11.21
N VAL A 74 -24.11 5.61 -10.89
CA VAL A 74 -23.05 5.14 -9.99
C VAL A 74 -21.67 5.51 -10.55
N SER A 75 -21.44 5.27 -11.85
CA SER A 75 -20.16 5.57 -12.48
C SER A 75 -19.90 7.08 -12.56
N PHE A 76 -20.93 7.88 -12.82
CA PHE A 76 -20.83 9.33 -12.84
C PHE A 76 -20.45 9.87 -11.46
N ILE A 77 -21.15 9.46 -10.40
CA ILE A 77 -20.84 9.85 -9.01
C ILE A 77 -19.40 9.45 -8.66
N THR A 78 -19.00 8.23 -9.02
CA THR A 78 -17.64 7.74 -8.76
C THR A 78 -16.59 8.56 -9.52
N LEU A 79 -16.81 8.85 -10.81
CA LEU A 79 -15.89 9.67 -11.62
C LEU A 79 -15.79 11.10 -11.11
N THR A 80 -16.91 11.69 -10.71
CA THR A 80 -16.91 13.00 -10.05
C THR A 80 -16.06 12.94 -8.78
N GLY A 81 -16.27 11.95 -7.91
CA GLY A 81 -15.44 11.74 -6.73
C GLY A 81 -13.95 11.62 -7.06
N LEU A 82 -13.61 10.81 -8.07
CA LEU A 82 -12.23 10.63 -8.54
C LEU A 82 -11.60 11.96 -9.02
N VAL A 83 -12.32 12.74 -9.83
CA VAL A 83 -11.87 14.06 -10.30
C VAL A 83 -11.73 15.05 -9.16
N PHE A 84 -12.68 15.07 -8.22
CA PHE A 84 -12.59 15.90 -7.03
C PHE A 84 -11.34 15.55 -6.22
N SER A 85 -11.08 14.28 -5.94
CA SER A 85 -9.85 13.90 -5.22
C SER A 85 -8.59 14.36 -5.96
N LEU A 86 -8.54 14.27 -7.29
CA LEU A 86 -7.39 14.78 -8.07
C LEU A 86 -7.17 16.28 -7.90
N VAL A 87 -8.23 17.07 -8.03
CA VAL A 87 -8.15 18.55 -7.98
C VAL A 87 -7.84 19.04 -6.57
N PHE A 88 -8.39 18.36 -5.55
CA PHE A 88 -8.33 18.81 -4.16
C PHE A 88 -7.27 18.10 -3.31
N MET A 89 -6.58 17.06 -3.80
CA MET A 89 -5.54 16.33 -3.05
C MET A 89 -4.43 17.25 -2.50
N GLY A 90 -4.00 18.25 -3.28
CA GLY A 90 -2.98 19.22 -2.84
C GLY A 90 -3.50 20.33 -1.92
N LYS A 91 -4.82 20.45 -1.76
CA LYS A 91 -5.49 21.46 -0.90
C LYS A 91 -6.24 20.82 0.27
N ALA A 92 -6.13 19.50 0.43
CA ALA A 92 -6.88 18.76 1.45
C ALA A 92 -6.55 19.24 2.87
N THR A 93 -5.29 19.61 3.13
CA THR A 93 -4.84 20.10 4.45
C THR A 93 -5.42 21.46 4.82
N SER A 94 -5.73 22.33 3.84
CA SER A 94 -6.35 23.64 4.11
C SER A 94 -7.87 23.57 4.22
N LEU A 95 -8.50 22.60 3.53
CA LEU A 95 -9.95 22.42 3.53
C LEU A 95 -10.45 21.54 4.68
N ALA A 96 -9.61 20.63 5.17
CA ALA A 96 -9.91 19.75 6.29
C ALA A 96 -8.71 19.66 7.24
N PRO A 97 -8.48 20.68 8.09
CA PRO A 97 -7.37 20.70 9.04
C PRO A 97 -7.35 19.48 9.98
N GLU A 98 -8.54 18.97 10.33
CA GLU A 98 -8.69 17.77 11.17
C GLU A 98 -8.17 16.48 10.50
N MET A 99 -8.07 16.46 9.16
CA MET A 99 -7.54 15.32 8.40
C MET A 99 -6.02 15.38 8.19
N VAL A 100 -5.36 16.47 8.59
CA VAL A 100 -3.91 16.67 8.41
C VAL A 100 -3.08 15.49 8.95
N PRO A 101 -3.34 14.96 10.16
CA PRO A 101 -2.58 13.81 10.65
C PRO A 101 -2.70 12.56 9.77
N ALA A 102 -3.89 12.29 9.22
CA ALA A 102 -4.12 11.15 8.33
C ALA A 102 -3.47 11.35 6.95
N ILE A 103 -3.45 12.59 6.45
CA ILE A 103 -2.81 12.96 5.18
C ILE A 103 -1.29 12.86 5.30
N GLU A 104 -0.71 13.36 6.38
CA GLU A 104 0.74 13.24 6.61
C GLU A 104 1.15 11.80 6.83
N MET A 105 0.35 10.99 7.55
CA MET A 105 0.54 9.54 7.59
C MET A 105 0.57 8.90 6.22
N ALA A 106 -0.41 9.22 5.37
CA ALA A 106 -0.45 8.72 4.01
C ALA A 106 0.80 9.16 3.22
N ARG A 107 1.26 10.40 3.37
CA ARG A 107 2.48 10.92 2.73
C ARG A 107 3.74 10.19 3.17
N LEU A 108 3.82 9.79 4.43
CA LEU A 108 4.97 9.08 4.99
C LEU A 108 5.07 7.62 4.51
N PHE A 109 3.93 6.91 4.47
CA PHE A 109 3.86 5.58 3.87
C PHE A 109 4.04 5.61 2.35
N ALA A 110 3.55 6.67 1.72
CA ALA A 110 3.75 6.97 0.31
C ALA A 110 5.15 7.53 0.01
N GLY A 111 6.02 7.66 1.02
CA GLY A 111 7.27 8.45 0.99
C GLY A 111 8.04 8.29 -0.30
N ASN A 112 8.25 9.43 -1.00
CA ASN A 112 8.89 9.51 -2.31
C ASN A 112 8.57 8.33 -3.24
N LEU A 113 7.33 7.82 -3.23
CA LEU A 113 6.78 7.20 -4.43
C LEU A 113 7.19 8.14 -5.56
N ASN A 114 7.73 7.61 -6.66
CA ASN A 114 7.87 8.37 -7.90
C ASN A 114 6.45 8.76 -8.35
N GLY A 115 5.90 9.72 -7.62
CA GLY A 115 4.55 9.62 -7.07
C GLY A 115 3.54 9.91 -8.14
N THR A 116 3.93 10.78 -9.05
CA THR A 116 3.17 11.11 -10.24
C THR A 116 2.87 9.86 -11.07
N LEU A 117 3.84 8.98 -11.34
CA LEU A 117 3.59 7.79 -12.18
C LEU A 117 2.76 6.74 -11.45
N PHE A 118 3.04 6.48 -10.17
CA PHE A 118 2.25 5.53 -9.38
C PHE A 118 0.81 6.01 -9.20
N VAL A 119 0.63 7.30 -8.86
CA VAL A 119 -0.68 7.93 -8.69
C VAL A 119 -1.44 7.94 -10.03
N VAL A 120 -0.82 8.32 -11.14
CA VAL A 120 -1.43 8.21 -12.49
C VAL A 120 -1.81 6.76 -12.79
N GLY A 121 -0.95 5.80 -12.44
CA GLY A 121 -1.24 4.37 -12.56
C GLY A 121 -2.50 3.95 -11.78
N LEU A 122 -2.65 4.44 -10.55
CA LEU A 122 -3.82 4.21 -9.71
C LEU A 122 -5.09 4.78 -10.35
N TRP A 123 -5.02 6.02 -10.85
CA TRP A 123 -6.15 6.67 -11.54
C TRP A 123 -6.54 5.96 -12.82
N LEU A 124 -5.59 5.50 -13.63
CA LEU A 124 -5.91 4.73 -14.84
C LEU A 124 -6.51 3.37 -14.49
N THR A 125 -5.96 2.68 -13.49
CA THR A 125 -6.40 1.33 -13.11
C THR A 125 -7.82 1.33 -12.53
N ILE A 126 -8.23 2.38 -11.82
CA ILE A 126 -9.58 2.53 -11.25
C ILE A 126 -10.51 3.28 -12.23
N GLY A 127 -10.04 4.41 -12.77
CA GLY A 127 -10.83 5.31 -13.60
C GLY A 127 -11.25 4.69 -14.92
N ILE A 128 -10.38 3.92 -15.60
CA ILE A 128 -10.72 3.30 -16.89
C ILE A 128 -11.84 2.27 -16.76
N PRO A 129 -11.83 1.31 -15.79
CA PRO A 129 -12.98 0.45 -15.54
C PRO A 129 -14.27 1.20 -15.25
N VAL A 130 -14.22 2.25 -14.43
CA VAL A 130 -15.41 3.07 -14.12
C VAL A 130 -15.92 3.79 -15.38
N LEU A 131 -15.03 4.33 -16.22
CA LEU A 131 -15.38 4.91 -17.53
C LEU A 131 -16.01 3.86 -18.45
N MET A 132 -15.53 2.61 -18.43
CA MET A 132 -16.11 1.52 -19.22
C MET A 132 -17.48 1.09 -18.69
N ILE A 133 -17.72 1.15 -17.38
CA ILE A 133 -19.06 0.93 -16.79
C ILE A 133 -19.99 2.07 -17.18
N LEU A 134 -19.52 3.33 -17.18
CA LEU A 134 -20.28 4.47 -17.69
C LEU A 134 -20.64 4.27 -19.17
N TYR A 135 -19.67 3.88 -20.00
CA TYR A 135 -19.89 3.56 -21.41
C TYR A 135 -20.93 2.45 -21.58
N LEU A 136 -20.83 1.36 -20.80
CA LEU A 136 -21.80 0.27 -20.79
C LEU A 136 -23.20 0.76 -20.41
N GLY A 137 -23.31 1.59 -19.37
CA GLY A 137 -24.59 2.18 -18.94
C GLY A 137 -25.25 3.00 -20.04
N LEU A 138 -24.50 3.91 -20.68
CA LEU A 138 -24.98 4.70 -21.81
C LEU A 138 -25.34 3.82 -23.02
N HIS A 139 -24.56 2.79 -23.30
CA HIS A 139 -24.86 1.85 -24.37
C HIS A 139 -26.16 1.05 -24.08
N LEU A 140 -26.44 0.71 -22.83
CA LEU A 140 -27.68 0.04 -22.44
C LEU A 140 -28.91 0.95 -22.64
N ILE A 141 -28.78 2.26 -22.37
CA ILE A 141 -29.85 3.26 -22.53
C ILE A 141 -30.10 3.60 -24.01
N PHE A 142 -29.03 3.96 -24.74
CA PHE A 142 -29.13 4.57 -26.08
C PHE A 142 -28.91 3.59 -27.23
N ASN A 143 -28.40 2.39 -26.97
CA ASN A 143 -28.23 1.32 -27.96
C ASN A 143 -27.42 1.73 -29.21
N PHE A 144 -26.29 2.43 -29.00
CA PHE A 144 -25.40 2.88 -30.08
C PHE A 144 -24.89 1.70 -30.92
N ARG A 145 -24.86 1.82 -32.26
CA ARG A 145 -24.53 0.70 -33.17
C ARG A 145 -23.04 0.54 -33.48
N SER A 146 -22.19 1.52 -33.21
CA SER A 146 -20.79 1.54 -33.64
C SER A 146 -19.83 2.15 -32.60
N GLY A 147 -18.53 1.85 -32.70
CA GLY A 147 -17.46 2.44 -31.89
C GLY A 147 -16.90 1.57 -30.75
N GLY A 148 -17.64 0.56 -30.28
CA GLY A 148 -17.25 -0.20 -29.08
C GLY A 148 -15.91 -0.95 -29.17
N LYS A 149 -15.49 -1.41 -30.36
CA LYS A 149 -14.21 -2.11 -30.54
C LYS A 149 -13.00 -1.20 -30.33
N LEU A 150 -13.04 0.01 -30.90
CA LEU A 150 -11.96 0.99 -30.75
C LEU A 150 -11.91 1.52 -29.31
N ILE A 151 -13.08 1.88 -28.75
CA ILE A 151 -13.18 2.34 -27.35
C ILE A 151 -12.65 1.27 -26.40
N GLY A 152 -13.07 0.02 -26.56
CA GLY A 152 -12.59 -1.10 -25.74
C GLY A 152 -11.09 -1.35 -25.89
N ALA A 153 -10.54 -1.27 -27.11
CA ALA A 153 -9.10 -1.44 -27.34
C ALA A 153 -8.27 -0.32 -26.71
N LEU A 154 -8.69 0.95 -26.86
CA LEU A 154 -8.02 2.10 -26.24
C LEU A 154 -8.13 2.05 -24.71
N ALA A 155 -9.30 1.69 -24.17
CA ALA A 155 -9.48 1.51 -22.74
C ALA A 155 -8.58 0.40 -22.20
N LEU A 156 -8.50 -0.75 -22.89
CA LEU A 156 -7.61 -1.83 -22.48
C LEU A 156 -6.13 -1.40 -22.48
N LEU A 157 -5.69 -0.69 -23.52
CA LEU A 157 -4.33 -0.18 -23.61
C LEU A 157 -4.00 0.80 -22.46
N LEU A 158 -4.89 1.75 -22.17
CA LEU A 158 -4.73 2.69 -21.07
C LEU A 158 -4.74 1.99 -19.70
N TRP A 159 -5.61 1.00 -19.53
CA TRP A 159 -5.69 0.23 -18.30
C TRP A 159 -4.42 -0.61 -18.05
N LEU A 160 -3.88 -1.25 -19.09
CA LEU A 160 -2.59 -1.95 -19.02
C LEU A 160 -1.44 -0.98 -18.72
N GLY A 161 -1.46 0.23 -19.31
CA GLY A 161 -0.52 1.30 -18.95
C GLY A 161 -0.62 1.72 -17.48
N GLY A 162 -1.84 1.77 -16.94
CA GLY A 162 -2.10 1.99 -15.52
C GLY A 162 -1.47 0.91 -14.63
N ILE A 163 -1.71 -0.36 -14.95
CA ILE A 163 -1.12 -1.51 -14.23
C ILE A 163 0.41 -1.49 -14.33
N GLY A 164 0.96 -1.24 -15.52
CA GLY A 164 2.41 -1.14 -15.71
C GLY A 164 3.02 -0.02 -14.86
N SER A 165 2.35 1.12 -14.76
CA SER A 165 2.80 2.24 -13.93
C SER A 165 2.71 1.93 -12.43
N LEU A 166 1.67 1.23 -11.99
CA LEU A 166 1.55 0.72 -10.62
C LEU A 166 2.68 -0.28 -10.31
N ALA A 167 2.91 -1.25 -11.19
CA ALA A 167 3.97 -2.25 -11.02
C ALA A 167 5.34 -1.58 -10.94
N TYR A 168 5.63 -0.64 -11.83
CA TYR A 168 6.86 0.15 -11.81
C TYR A 168 7.02 0.90 -10.48
N GLY A 169 6.00 1.64 -10.05
CA GLY A 169 6.05 2.40 -8.79
C GLY A 169 6.23 1.49 -7.57
N SER A 170 5.55 0.34 -7.52
CA SER A 170 5.72 -0.65 -6.45
C SER A 170 7.14 -1.23 -6.41
N ILE A 171 7.72 -1.58 -7.57
CA ILE A 171 9.10 -2.06 -7.66
C ILE A 171 10.08 -0.98 -7.23
N ALA A 172 9.89 0.26 -7.69
CA ALA A 172 10.73 1.38 -7.31
C ALA A 172 10.71 1.62 -5.79
N THR A 173 9.53 1.60 -5.16
CA THR A 173 9.40 1.69 -3.71
C THR A 173 10.04 0.50 -3.01
N MET A 174 9.93 -0.72 -3.53
CA MET A 174 10.58 -1.89 -2.94
C MET A 174 12.11 -1.78 -2.98
N MET A 175 12.67 -1.26 -4.09
CA MET A 175 14.11 -1.04 -4.24
C MET A 175 14.67 -0.07 -3.20
N GLU A 176 13.86 0.85 -2.69
CA GLU A 176 14.26 1.75 -1.61
C GLU A 176 14.51 1.04 -0.26
N PHE A 177 14.05 -0.21 -0.10
CA PHE A 177 14.26 -1.03 1.09
C PHE A 177 15.14 -2.25 0.81
N ARG A 178 15.94 -2.21 -0.26
CA ARG A 178 16.74 -3.36 -0.72
C ARG A 178 17.79 -3.77 0.30
N GLU A 179 18.54 -2.81 0.81
CA GLU A 179 19.67 -3.06 1.71
C GLU A 179 19.33 -2.67 3.14
N ARG A 180 19.99 -3.32 4.08
CA ARG A 180 19.94 -3.00 5.51
C ARG A 180 21.34 -2.69 6.00
N ALA A 181 21.47 -1.68 6.85
CA ALA A 181 22.70 -1.45 7.59
C ALA A 181 22.43 -1.07 9.05
N SER A 182 23.50 -1.04 9.83
CA SER A 182 23.46 -0.66 11.24
C SER A 182 24.64 0.20 11.64
N VAL A 183 24.39 1.12 12.55
CA VAL A 183 25.39 1.90 13.27
C VAL A 183 25.38 1.43 14.72
N GLU A 184 26.54 1.06 15.25
CA GLU A 184 26.71 0.68 16.64
C GLU A 184 27.43 1.80 17.39
N LEU A 185 26.83 2.23 18.49
CA LEU A 185 27.37 3.22 19.40
C LEU A 185 27.70 2.49 20.71
N PRO A 186 28.96 2.07 20.90
CA PRO A 186 29.38 1.51 22.18
C PRO A 186 29.39 2.63 23.22
N VAL A 187 28.70 2.39 24.33
CA VAL A 187 28.80 3.22 25.53
C VAL A 187 29.74 2.47 26.45
N ILE A 188 30.93 3.01 26.64
CA ILE A 188 31.92 2.45 27.56
C ILE A 188 31.51 2.93 28.96
N PRO A 189 30.94 2.07 29.82
CA PRO A 189 30.74 2.46 31.20
C PRO A 189 32.10 2.77 31.81
N GLY A 190 32.15 3.77 32.69
CA GLY A 190 33.29 3.92 33.60
C GLY A 190 33.43 2.69 34.52
N SER A 191 34.26 2.79 35.55
CA SER A 191 34.34 1.74 36.57
C SER A 191 32.99 1.54 37.27
N PHE A 192 32.36 0.38 37.06
CA PHE A 192 31.20 -0.06 37.84
C PHE A 192 31.68 -0.71 39.14
N THR A 193 31.18 -0.23 40.28
CA THR A 193 31.62 -0.68 41.62
C THR A 193 30.46 -1.17 42.49
N GLY A 194 29.24 -1.23 41.95
CA GLY A 194 28.05 -1.68 42.68
C GLY A 194 27.71 -3.15 42.44
N ASP A 195 26.77 -3.67 43.22
CA ASP A 195 26.23 -5.03 43.05
C ASP A 195 24.96 -5.06 42.17
N THR A 196 24.27 -3.92 42.06
CA THR A 196 23.01 -3.78 41.31
C THR A 196 23.10 -2.67 40.27
N LEU A 197 22.72 -3.00 39.04
CA LEU A 197 22.49 -2.06 37.94
C LEU A 197 20.99 -1.72 37.86
N TYR A 198 20.66 -0.44 38.01
CA TYR A 198 19.29 0.05 37.84
C TYR A 198 19.09 0.55 36.41
N ILE A 199 18.14 -0.01 35.67
CA ILE A 199 17.75 0.46 34.34
C ILE A 199 16.48 1.31 34.48
N ARG A 200 16.63 2.63 34.36
CA ARG A 200 15.56 3.61 34.53
C ARG A 200 15.08 4.17 33.20
N ALA A 201 13.79 4.45 33.12
CA ALA A 201 13.25 5.22 32.01
C ALA A 201 13.62 6.70 32.17
N SER A 202 14.00 7.34 31.07
CA SER A 202 14.15 8.79 30.99
C SER A 202 12.81 9.50 31.26
N ASP A 203 12.86 10.59 32.04
CA ASP A 203 11.73 11.47 32.36
C ASP A 203 11.23 12.29 31.17
N LEU A 204 11.80 12.10 29.97
CA LEU A 204 11.31 12.72 28.76
C LEU A 204 9.81 12.42 28.60
N ASN A 205 9.03 13.50 28.69
CA ASN A 205 7.60 13.47 28.54
C ASN A 205 7.29 13.39 27.04
N TYR A 206 7.20 12.18 26.52
CA TYR A 206 6.73 11.92 25.15
C TYR A 206 5.23 12.22 25.01
N SER A 207 4.51 12.38 26.12
CA SER A 207 3.12 12.78 26.23
C SER A 207 2.98 14.30 26.17
N GLY A 208 2.96 14.86 24.96
CA GLY A 208 2.35 16.18 24.73
C GLY A 208 0.84 16.05 24.60
N ASP A 209 0.10 17.11 24.92
CA ASP A 209 -1.38 17.21 24.87
C ASP A 209 -1.97 17.14 23.44
N ASP A 210 -1.15 16.81 22.43
CA ASP A 210 -1.51 16.84 21.02
C ASP A 210 -1.66 15.42 20.44
N MET A 211 -2.65 15.29 19.53
CA MET A 211 -3.20 14.05 18.98
C MET A 211 -2.20 12.89 18.78
N ASN A 212 -2.30 11.90 19.66
CA ASN A 212 -1.64 10.61 19.50
C ASN A 212 -2.40 9.75 18.49
N ILE A 213 -1.88 9.61 17.27
CA ILE A 213 -2.31 8.53 16.37
C ILE A 213 -1.35 7.36 16.57
N THR A 214 -1.80 6.37 17.32
CA THR A 214 -1.09 5.11 17.48
C THR A 214 -1.38 4.20 16.29
N PHE A 215 -0.40 3.98 15.41
CA PHE A 215 -0.46 2.90 14.42
C PHE A 215 0.54 1.82 14.82
N LYS A 216 0.03 0.74 15.43
CA LYS A 216 0.84 -0.28 16.12
C LYS A 216 1.68 0.33 17.27
N ASN A 217 3.00 0.42 17.10
CA ASN A 217 3.95 0.91 18.11
C ASN A 217 4.56 2.27 17.71
N ILE A 218 4.23 2.80 16.53
CA ILE A 218 4.71 4.11 16.10
C ILE A 218 3.79 5.16 16.70
N LEU A 219 4.38 6.01 17.54
CA LEU A 219 3.76 7.22 18.06
C LEU A 219 4.14 8.36 17.13
N LEU A 220 3.14 8.92 16.47
CA LEU A 220 3.33 10.13 15.69
C LEU A 220 3.11 11.32 16.59
N ARG A 221 4.12 12.16 16.69
CA ARG A 221 3.96 13.49 17.25
C ARG A 221 4.10 14.47 16.11
N TYR A 222 2.97 15.05 15.72
CA TYR A 222 2.98 16.15 14.77
C TYR A 222 3.44 17.41 15.50
N ASP A 223 4.74 17.70 15.44
CA ASP A 223 5.28 19.01 15.76
C ASP A 223 5.32 19.81 14.44
N LYS A 224 4.54 20.91 14.38
CA LYS A 224 4.33 21.76 13.20
C LYS A 224 5.62 22.25 12.54
N GLU A 225 6.76 22.18 13.23
CA GLU A 225 8.05 22.64 12.71
C GLU A 225 9.04 21.52 12.32
N LYS A 226 8.86 20.26 12.76
CA LYS A 226 9.95 19.26 12.69
C LYS A 226 9.60 17.85 12.20
N ASP A 227 8.32 17.53 11.94
CA ASP A 227 7.87 16.21 11.43
C ASP A 227 8.60 15.02 12.09
N LEU A 228 8.55 14.92 13.43
CA LEU A 228 9.29 13.90 14.18
C LEU A 228 8.45 12.65 14.42
N PHE A 229 9.04 11.47 14.18
CA PHE A 229 8.40 10.19 14.50
C PHE A 229 9.06 9.53 15.69
N TYR A 230 8.24 8.83 16.48
CA TYR A 230 8.70 8.12 17.65
C TYR A 230 8.33 6.63 17.51
N ASP A 231 9.27 5.76 17.83
CA ASP A 231 9.03 4.31 17.91
C ASP A 231 9.82 3.73 19.09
N GLU A 232 9.41 2.56 19.55
CA GLU A 232 9.91 1.96 20.77
C GLU A 232 11.22 1.18 20.54
N PRO A 233 12.25 1.37 21.38
CA PRO A 233 13.46 0.56 21.31
C PRO A 233 13.20 -0.86 21.82
N GLU A 234 14.05 -1.80 21.40
CA GLU A 234 14.14 -3.13 22.01
C GLU A 234 15.33 -3.16 22.99
N ILE A 235 15.06 -3.45 24.26
CA ILE A 235 16.10 -3.55 25.29
C ILE A 235 16.43 -5.03 25.47
N ARG A 236 17.70 -5.39 25.32
CA ARG A 236 18.21 -6.76 25.49
C ARG A 236 19.20 -6.79 26.63
N ILE A 237 18.86 -7.48 27.70
CA ILE A 237 19.78 -7.77 28.80
C ILE A 237 20.45 -9.11 28.47
N VAL A 238 21.77 -9.09 28.40
CA VAL A 238 22.63 -10.24 28.10
C VAL A 238 23.44 -10.54 29.35
N GLU A 239 23.06 -11.59 30.07
CA GLU A 239 23.76 -12.03 31.29
C GLU A 239 24.95 -12.93 30.95
N GLY A 240 25.96 -12.96 31.83
CA GLY A 240 27.16 -13.79 31.65
C GLY A 240 28.17 -13.18 30.68
N ALA A 241 28.24 -11.85 30.61
CA ALA A 241 29.27 -11.15 29.83
C ALA A 241 30.59 -11.03 30.60
N ASP A 242 31.71 -10.84 29.90
CA ASP A 242 33.01 -10.64 30.56
C ASP A 242 33.06 -9.34 31.36
N ASN A 243 32.44 -8.28 30.84
CA ASN A 243 32.44 -6.94 31.42
C ASN A 243 31.07 -6.28 31.23
N LEU A 244 30.77 -5.32 32.12
CA LEU A 244 29.63 -4.43 31.92
C LEU A 244 29.86 -3.59 30.66
N ALA A 245 28.94 -3.65 29.71
CA ALA A 245 29.02 -2.87 28.47
C ALA A 245 27.62 -2.57 27.94
N PHE A 246 27.46 -1.41 27.31
CA PHE A 246 26.21 -1.06 26.64
C PHE A 246 26.47 -0.77 25.17
N VAL A 247 25.62 -1.31 24.30
CA VAL A 247 25.72 -1.09 22.85
C VAL A 247 24.37 -0.65 22.33
N VAL A 248 24.30 0.57 21.80
CA VAL A 248 23.14 1.04 21.06
C VAL A 248 23.33 0.70 19.59
N GLN A 249 22.55 -0.24 19.08
CA GLN A 249 22.54 -0.62 17.68
C GLN A 249 21.33 0.03 16.98
N LYS A 250 21.61 1.05 16.15
CA LYS A 250 20.63 1.72 15.28
C LYS A 250 20.61 1.01 13.93
N LYS A 251 19.43 0.65 13.43
CA LYS A 251 19.24 -0.04 12.14
C LYS A 251 18.30 0.74 11.24
N SER A 252 18.56 0.69 9.95
CA SER A 252 17.64 1.21 8.93
C SER A 252 17.79 0.45 7.62
N TYR A 253 16.86 0.68 6.69
CA TYR A 253 16.91 0.20 5.32
C TYR A 253 17.14 1.34 4.34
N GLY A 254 17.72 1.01 3.19
CA GLY A 254 17.95 1.97 2.11
C GLY A 254 18.19 1.28 0.77
N PRO A 255 18.29 2.05 -0.32
CA PRO A 255 18.59 1.50 -1.65
C PRO A 255 20.04 1.00 -1.75
N THR A 256 20.94 1.49 -0.90
CA THR A 256 22.32 1.02 -0.77
C THR A 256 22.68 0.88 0.70
N GLU A 257 23.69 0.07 1.01
CA GLU A 257 24.20 -0.07 2.38
C GLU A 257 24.60 1.30 2.96
N GLN A 258 25.31 2.13 2.19
CA GLN A 258 25.71 3.47 2.63
C GLN A 258 24.49 4.33 3.00
N LYS A 259 23.46 4.42 2.14
CA LYS A 259 22.26 5.18 2.48
C LYS A 259 21.54 4.61 3.69
N ALA A 260 21.50 3.28 3.83
CA ALA A 260 20.93 2.63 5.00
C ALA A 260 21.71 2.99 6.29
N ARG A 261 23.04 3.14 6.23
CA ARG A 261 23.87 3.64 7.34
C ARG A 261 23.55 5.10 7.64
N ASP A 262 23.50 5.95 6.61
CA ASP A 262 23.17 7.37 6.77
C ASP A 262 21.80 7.54 7.46
N TYR A 263 20.79 6.76 7.07
CA TYR A 263 19.48 6.77 7.74
C TYR A 263 19.50 6.23 9.17
N ALA A 264 20.34 5.22 9.45
CA ALA A 264 20.48 4.68 10.80
C ALA A 264 21.18 5.69 11.73
N ASP A 265 22.14 6.45 11.21
CA ASP A 265 22.88 7.48 11.95
C ASP A 265 21.99 8.66 12.35
N LYS A 266 21.04 9.03 11.47
CA LYS A 266 20.02 10.05 11.73
C LYS A 266 19.02 9.71 12.84
N ILE A 267 18.96 8.46 13.30
CA ILE A 267 18.07 8.09 14.41
C ILE A 267 18.59 8.74 15.69
N ASP A 268 17.76 9.58 16.31
CA ASP A 268 18.06 10.22 17.59
C ASP A 268 17.62 9.31 18.74
N TYR A 269 18.57 8.92 19.59
CA TYR A 269 18.31 8.03 20.72
C TYR A 269 19.31 8.30 21.84
N TYR A 270 18.79 8.54 23.04
CA TYR A 270 19.57 8.88 24.22
C TYR A 270 19.73 7.70 25.18
N ILE A 271 20.93 7.58 25.73
CA ILE A 271 21.29 6.64 26.78
C ILE A 271 22.40 7.29 27.64
N GLU A 272 22.30 7.16 28.95
CA GLU A 272 23.27 7.73 29.87
C GLU A 272 23.52 6.77 31.03
N PHE A 273 24.78 6.67 31.45
CA PHE A 273 25.18 5.82 32.57
C PHE A 273 25.82 6.65 33.69
N ASN A 274 25.18 6.63 34.86
CA ASN A 274 25.55 7.41 36.04
C ASN A 274 26.13 6.52 37.15
N GLY A 275 27.00 5.57 36.79
CA GLY A 275 27.75 4.72 37.71
C GLY A 275 26.99 3.53 38.29
N SER A 276 25.73 3.68 38.67
CA SER A 276 24.85 2.55 39.09
C SER A 276 23.50 2.53 38.36
N GLU A 277 23.18 3.62 37.66
CA GLU A 277 21.94 3.79 36.93
C GLU A 277 22.22 3.96 35.44
N LEU A 278 21.51 3.18 34.63
CA LEU A 278 21.44 3.31 33.18
C LEU A 278 20.10 3.94 32.82
N VAL A 279 20.12 5.21 32.44
CA VAL A 279 18.95 5.95 32.01
C VAL A 279 18.76 5.74 30.51
N ILE A 280 17.58 5.24 30.14
CA ILE A 280 17.25 4.85 28.76
C ILE A 280 15.97 5.55 28.31
N ASP A 281 16.00 6.08 27.09
CA ASP A 281 14.83 6.64 26.44
C ASP A 281 13.78 5.56 26.08
N ARG A 282 12.51 5.87 26.34
CA ARG A 282 11.36 4.99 26.04
C ARG A 282 10.98 4.99 24.56
N ALA A 283 11.43 5.98 23.80
CA ALA A 283 11.22 6.07 22.37
C ALA A 283 12.43 6.74 21.69
N PHE A 284 12.78 6.27 20.50
CA PHE A 284 13.76 6.94 19.64
C PHE A 284 13.05 7.84 18.64
N LYS A 285 13.74 8.91 18.19
CA LYS A 285 13.20 9.85 17.21
C LYS A 285 13.76 9.58 15.82
N ILE A 286 12.87 9.62 14.82
CA ILE A 286 13.20 9.54 13.41
C ILE A 286 12.87 10.91 12.79
N PRO A 287 13.85 11.61 12.21
CA PRO A 287 13.60 12.85 11.48
C PRO A 287 12.65 12.65 10.28
N GLY A 288 11.75 13.61 10.06
CA GLY A 288 10.74 13.58 9.00
C GLY A 288 11.28 13.35 7.59
N ASP A 289 12.42 14.00 7.31
CA ASP A 289 13.13 13.96 6.03
C ASP A 289 13.67 12.57 5.66
N SER A 290 13.77 11.66 6.64
CA SER A 290 14.35 10.34 6.47
C SER A 290 13.33 9.30 6.03
N GLY A 291 12.04 9.60 6.18
CA GLY A 291 10.92 8.71 5.87
C GLY A 291 10.89 7.45 6.76
N ILE A 292 9.84 6.63 6.63
CA ILE A 292 9.73 5.37 7.36
C ILE A 292 10.48 4.27 6.61
N ARG A 293 11.61 3.82 7.16
CA ARG A 293 12.57 2.87 6.58
C ARG A 293 12.77 1.63 7.44
N LYS A 294 11.73 1.20 8.17
CA LYS A 294 11.80 0.12 9.17
C LYS A 294 12.97 0.33 10.15
N GLN A 295 13.12 1.56 10.61
CA GLN A 295 14.12 1.92 11.60
C GLN A 295 13.92 1.10 12.87
N LYS A 296 15.02 0.76 13.53
CA LYS A 296 14.98 0.02 14.78
C LYS A 296 16.16 0.38 15.66
N VAL A 297 15.90 0.61 16.93
CA VAL A 297 16.94 0.74 17.97
C VAL A 297 16.94 -0.51 18.83
N ILE A 298 18.11 -1.11 19.01
CA ILE A 298 18.33 -2.23 19.93
C ILE A 298 19.39 -1.79 20.94
N VAL A 299 19.01 -1.73 22.21
CA VAL A 299 19.95 -1.48 23.30
C VAL A 299 20.37 -2.82 23.87
N ARG A 300 21.65 -3.16 23.77
CA ARG A 300 22.20 -4.34 24.44
C ARG A 300 22.87 -3.89 25.73
N VAL A 301 22.45 -4.48 26.84
CA VAL A 301 23.03 -4.31 28.17
C VAL A 301 23.73 -5.63 28.49
N MET A 302 25.05 -5.65 28.33
CA MET A 302 25.89 -6.79 28.66
C MET A 302 26.23 -6.71 30.14
N VAL A 303 25.87 -7.74 30.90
CA VAL A 303 25.93 -7.76 32.36
C VAL A 303 26.83 -8.92 32.81
N PRO A 304 27.89 -8.65 33.58
CA PRO A 304 28.77 -9.70 34.06
C PRO A 304 28.14 -10.52 35.16
N GLU A 305 28.71 -11.70 35.40
CA GLU A 305 28.24 -12.57 36.49
C GLU A 305 28.30 -11.85 37.84
N GLY A 306 27.28 -12.09 38.68
CA GLY A 306 27.18 -11.51 40.02
C GLY A 306 26.52 -10.13 40.10
N VAL A 307 26.30 -9.45 38.97
CA VAL A 307 25.58 -8.16 38.95
C VAL A 307 24.08 -8.37 38.83
N HIS A 308 23.31 -7.86 39.78
CA HIS A 308 21.86 -7.87 39.73
C HIS A 308 21.33 -6.74 38.85
N VAL A 309 20.26 -6.97 38.10
CA VAL A 309 19.66 -5.95 37.21
C VAL A 309 18.23 -5.69 37.61
N GLU A 310 17.94 -4.46 38.00
CA GLU A 310 16.59 -4.00 38.29
C GLU A 310 16.07 -3.10 37.17
N VAL A 311 14.96 -3.50 36.55
CA VAL A 311 14.37 -2.79 35.41
C VAL A 311 13.10 -2.06 35.84
N ASP A 312 13.05 -0.76 35.54
CA ASP A 312 11.87 0.07 35.74
C ASP A 312 10.62 -0.59 35.14
N SER A 313 9.51 -0.55 35.89
CA SER A 313 8.22 -1.11 35.48
C SER A 313 7.76 -0.67 34.08
N SER A 314 8.06 0.58 33.70
CA SER A 314 7.69 1.17 32.41
C SER A 314 8.50 0.60 31.23
N LEU A 315 9.69 0.04 31.49
CA LEU A 315 10.55 -0.56 30.46
C LEU A 315 10.31 -2.06 30.29
N LYS A 316 9.64 -2.73 31.24
CA LYS A 316 9.44 -4.19 31.24
C LYS A 316 8.85 -4.74 29.93
N ARG A 317 7.96 -4.00 29.25
CA ARG A 317 7.38 -4.43 27.96
C ARG A 317 8.43 -4.49 26.84
N LEU A 318 9.38 -3.56 26.87
CA LEU A 318 10.43 -3.35 25.87
C LEU A 318 11.64 -4.26 26.11
N THR A 319 11.79 -4.77 27.33
CA THR A 319 12.92 -5.59 27.75
C THR A 319 12.75 -7.06 27.40
N ARG A 320 13.83 -7.68 26.93
CA ARG A 320 14.00 -9.12 26.70
C ARG A 320 15.29 -9.57 27.36
N TRP A 321 15.27 -10.75 27.96
CA TRP A 321 16.43 -11.35 28.64
C TRP A 321 17.02 -12.46 27.77
N SER A 322 18.33 -12.58 27.77
CA SER A 322 19.10 -13.64 27.11
C SER A 322 20.32 -13.97 27.94
N ILE A 323 20.77 -15.21 27.87
CA ILE A 323 22.07 -15.65 28.40
C ILE A 323 23.05 -15.67 27.21
N ASN A 324 24.30 -15.29 27.46
CA ASN A 324 25.39 -15.32 26.46
C ASN A 324 25.76 -16.76 26.06
#